data_AF-A0A349Q8R9-F1
#
_entry.id   AF-A0A349Q8R9-F1
#
_cell.length_a   1.000
_cell.length_b   1.000
_cell.length_c   1.000
_cell.angle_alpha   90.00
_cell.angle_beta   90.00
_cell.angle_gamma   90.00
#
_symmetry.space_group_name_H-M   'P 1'
#
loop_
_entity.id
_entity.type
_entity.pdbx_description
1 polymer ?
#
loop_
_entity_poly.entity_id
_entity_poly.type
_entity_poly.pdbx_seq_one_letter_code
_entity_poly.pdbx_strand_id
1 'polypeptide(L)'
;MRRGNPELRKRQFINVVENTIYDCLKIFGYSKAPNIFETQFDTATIMIFAQGNRGVESAIYYDYQKFQRVFRDCDDQNRVYRLIHIVAHEMRHYYQFRQVTAKKPRENDSIVQEWKADRVIRNNSEHNAYFGDVRELDANAFAYMYMADRFGVLLNGFGIPNNYRVRMNNYVKKLYGTSHFVFGSKYAKCFS
;
A
#
# COMPACT_ATOMS: atom_id res chain seq x y z
N MET A 1 0.70 -35.72 9.12
CA MET A 1 -0.27 -34.70 8.65
C MET A 1 0.31 -33.32 8.95
N ARG A 2 0.41 -32.45 7.94
CA ARG A 2 0.98 -31.10 8.08
C ARG A 2 0.10 -30.27 9.02
N ARG A 3 0.65 -29.83 10.17
CA ARG A 3 0.03 -28.76 10.96
C ARG A 3 0.07 -27.51 10.09
N GLY A 4 -1.08 -26.99 9.67
CA GLY A 4 -1.14 -25.73 8.94
C GLY A 4 -0.46 -24.63 9.75
N ASN A 5 0.25 -23.72 9.09
CA ASN A 5 0.81 -22.54 9.76
C ASN A 5 -0.34 -21.81 10.49
N PRO A 6 -0.20 -21.51 11.79
CA PRO A 6 -1.26 -20.90 12.59
C PRO A 6 -1.78 -19.64 11.89
N GLU A 7 -3.08 -19.45 11.79
CA GLU A 7 -3.67 -18.25 11.15
C GLU A 7 -3.49 -17.00 12.02
N LEU A 8 -3.27 -15.83 11.39
CA LEU A 8 -3.22 -14.56 12.12
C LEU A 8 -4.63 -14.27 12.65
N ARG A 9 -4.83 -14.30 13.97
CA ARG A 9 -6.18 -14.13 14.54
C ARG A 9 -6.78 -12.77 14.15
N LYS A 10 -8.09 -12.73 13.91
CA LYS A 10 -8.80 -11.50 13.51
C LYS A 10 -8.50 -10.28 14.38
N ARG A 11 -8.44 -10.45 15.70
CA ARG A 11 -8.07 -9.37 16.64
C ARG A 11 -6.65 -8.85 16.41
N GLN A 12 -5.68 -9.74 16.14
CA GLN A 12 -4.30 -9.34 15.83
C GLN A 12 -4.23 -8.64 14.47
N PHE A 13 -4.96 -9.13 13.47
CA PHE A 13 -5.08 -8.47 12.18
C PHE A 13 -5.58 -7.03 12.32
N ILE A 14 -6.70 -6.82 13.03
CA ILE A 14 -7.28 -5.48 13.26
C ILE A 14 -6.29 -4.59 14.00
N ASN A 15 -5.67 -5.09 15.07
CA ASN A 15 -4.67 -4.33 15.81
C ASN A 15 -3.48 -3.88 14.92
N VAL A 16 -3.02 -4.74 13.99
CA VAL A 16 -1.94 -4.38 13.05
C VAL A 16 -2.41 -3.29 12.07
N VAL A 17 -3.62 -3.41 11.54
CA VAL A 17 -4.22 -2.40 10.65
C VAL A 17 -4.30 -1.05 11.36
N GLU A 18 -4.92 -1.00 12.54
CA GLU A 18 -5.12 0.24 13.30
C GLU A 18 -3.78 0.88 13.71
N ASN A 19 -2.84 0.12 14.25
CA ASN A 19 -1.54 0.65 14.65
C ASN A 19 -0.75 1.22 13.47
N THR A 20 -0.79 0.55 12.32
CA THR A 20 -0.12 1.04 11.10
C THR A 20 -0.78 2.32 10.60
N ILE A 21 -2.11 2.41 10.64
CA ILE A 21 -2.84 3.65 10.31
C ILE A 21 -2.42 4.79 11.23
N TYR A 22 -2.39 4.57 12.55
CA TYR A 22 -2.00 5.61 13.51
C TYR A 22 -0.56 6.08 13.34
N ASP A 23 0.38 5.19 13.01
CA ASP A 23 1.76 5.59 12.72
C ASP A 23 1.86 6.40 11.42
N CYS A 24 1.20 5.95 10.35
CA CYS A 24 1.12 6.71 9.10
C CYS A 24 0.50 8.10 9.30
N LEU A 25 -0.56 8.23 10.10
CA LEU A 25 -1.16 9.52 10.44
C LEU A 25 -0.17 10.48 11.10
N LYS A 26 0.67 9.98 12.03
CA LYS A 26 1.74 10.77 12.65
C LYS A 26 2.76 11.24 11.62
N ILE A 27 3.21 10.34 10.74
CA ILE A 27 4.16 10.68 9.65
C ILE A 27 3.58 11.79 8.76
N PHE A 28 2.30 11.70 8.43
CA PHE A 28 1.61 12.69 7.59
C PHE A 28 1.21 13.98 8.33
N GLY A 29 1.36 14.01 9.66
CA GLY A 29 0.93 15.08 10.54
C GLY A 29 -0.59 15.27 10.60
N TYR A 30 -1.38 14.21 10.43
CA TYR A 30 -2.84 14.25 10.49
C TYR A 30 -3.37 13.61 11.77
N SER A 31 -4.45 14.17 12.32
CA SER A 31 -5.13 13.65 13.51
C SER A 31 -6.39 12.82 13.18
N LYS A 32 -6.98 13.04 12.00
CA LYS A 32 -8.21 12.33 11.59
C LYS A 32 -7.87 11.08 10.79
N ALA A 33 -8.26 9.92 11.31
CA ALA A 33 -8.14 8.63 10.63
C ALA A 33 -9.24 8.45 9.55
N PRO A 34 -8.98 7.62 8.53
CA PRO A 34 -10.06 7.09 7.69
C PRO A 34 -10.96 6.15 8.52
N ASN A 35 -12.20 5.98 8.09
CA ASN A 35 -13.06 4.91 8.60
C ASN A 35 -12.51 3.55 8.13
N ILE A 36 -12.70 2.49 8.91
CA ILE A 36 -12.20 1.15 8.58
C ILE A 36 -13.39 0.18 8.55
N PHE A 37 -13.57 -0.52 7.44
CA PHE A 37 -14.67 -1.47 7.25
C PHE A 37 -14.19 -2.80 6.70
N GLU A 38 -14.73 -3.89 7.23
CA GLU A 38 -14.56 -5.22 6.63
C GLU A 38 -15.63 -5.44 5.57
N THR A 39 -15.22 -5.91 4.39
CA THR A 39 -16.12 -6.28 3.30
C THR A 39 -15.59 -7.51 2.57
N GLN A 40 -16.43 -8.12 1.74
CA GLN A 40 -15.99 -9.15 0.80
C GLN A 40 -15.68 -8.48 -0.53
N PHE A 41 -14.51 -8.81 -1.10
CA PHE A 41 -14.17 -8.37 -2.46
C PHE A 41 -14.38 -9.50 -3.46
N ASP A 42 -14.78 -9.17 -4.69
CA ASP A 42 -14.95 -10.17 -5.76
C ASP A 42 -13.68 -10.35 -6.61
N THR A 43 -12.78 -9.35 -6.61
CA THR A 43 -11.58 -9.30 -7.44
C THR A 43 -10.33 -9.78 -6.69
N ALA A 44 -9.13 -9.66 -7.30
CA ALA A 44 -7.85 -9.95 -6.63
C ALA A 44 -7.51 -8.97 -5.48
N THR A 45 -8.32 -7.94 -5.29
CA THR A 45 -8.15 -6.90 -4.27
C THR A 45 -8.39 -7.44 -2.85
N ILE A 46 -7.52 -7.03 -1.92
CA ILE A 46 -7.55 -7.44 -0.50
C ILE A 46 -7.87 -6.28 0.42
N MET A 47 -7.42 -5.08 0.06
CA MET A 47 -7.67 -3.83 0.76
C MET A 47 -7.74 -2.71 -0.27
N ILE A 48 -8.56 -1.68 -0.03
CA ILE A 48 -8.60 -0.44 -0.82
C ILE A 48 -8.90 0.76 0.06
N PHE A 49 -8.30 1.88 -0.28
CA PHE A 49 -8.81 3.19 0.04
C PHE A 49 -9.96 3.56 -0.90
N ALA A 50 -11.12 3.92 -0.34
CA ALA A 50 -12.24 4.47 -1.10
C ALA A 50 -12.68 5.82 -0.53
N GLN A 51 -13.27 6.63 -1.41
CA GLN A 51 -13.79 7.96 -1.10
C GLN A 51 -15.29 8.03 -1.41
N GLY A 52 -16.06 8.63 -0.51
CA GLY A 52 -17.44 9.00 -0.76
C GLY A 52 -17.55 10.24 -1.66
N ASN A 53 -18.64 10.34 -2.42
CA ASN A 53 -18.94 11.54 -3.20
C ASN A 53 -18.94 12.78 -2.30
N ARG A 54 -18.34 13.88 -2.77
CA ARG A 54 -18.21 15.17 -2.06
C ARG A 54 -17.32 15.15 -0.80
N GLY A 55 -16.44 14.16 -0.63
CA GLY A 55 -15.44 14.14 0.43
C GLY A 55 -16.01 13.84 1.83
N VAL A 56 -17.22 13.28 1.90
CA VAL A 56 -17.92 13.00 3.15
C VAL A 56 -17.37 11.76 3.85
N GLU A 57 -16.79 10.80 3.12
CA GLU A 57 -16.17 9.61 3.71
C GLU A 57 -14.82 9.30 3.06
N SER A 58 -13.80 9.08 3.88
CA SER A 58 -12.50 8.52 3.51
C SER A 58 -12.39 7.21 4.28
N ALA A 59 -12.39 6.08 3.57
CA ALA A 59 -12.51 4.77 4.20
C ALA A 59 -11.48 3.79 3.64
N ILE A 60 -11.00 2.90 4.50
CA ILE A 60 -10.21 1.73 4.13
C ILE A 60 -11.11 0.52 4.29
N TYR A 61 -11.35 -0.18 3.19
CA TYR A 61 -12.07 -1.44 3.14
C TYR A 61 -11.08 -2.59 3.09
N TYR A 62 -11.30 -3.65 3.85
CA TYR A 62 -10.45 -4.84 3.85
C TYR A 62 -11.25 -6.14 3.83
N ASP A 63 -10.66 -7.19 3.27
CA ASP A 63 -11.21 -8.56 3.29
C ASP A 63 -10.27 -9.48 4.09
N TYR A 64 -10.62 -9.70 5.37
CA TYR A 64 -9.82 -10.51 6.29
C TYR A 64 -9.71 -11.97 5.82
N GLN A 65 -10.82 -12.56 5.36
CA GLN A 65 -10.85 -13.97 4.96
C GLN A 65 -10.03 -14.20 3.69
N LYS A 66 -10.10 -13.27 2.74
CA LYS A 66 -9.25 -13.32 1.55
C LYS A 66 -7.78 -13.12 1.89
N PHE A 67 -7.43 -12.19 2.79
CA PHE A 67 -6.06 -12.02 3.24
C PHE A 67 -5.47 -13.34 3.81
N GLN A 68 -6.21 -14.00 4.71
CA GLN A 68 -5.77 -15.29 5.27
C GLN A 68 -5.55 -16.33 4.17
N ARG A 69 -6.49 -16.41 3.21
CA ARG A 69 -6.43 -17.36 2.09
C ARG A 69 -5.24 -17.12 1.18
N VAL A 70 -4.98 -15.85 0.81
CA VAL A 70 -3.89 -15.47 -0.10
C VAL A 70 -2.52 -15.71 0.54
N PHE A 71 -2.37 -15.43 1.84
CA PHE A 71 -1.10 -15.58 2.54
C PHE A 71 -1.03 -16.81 3.45
N ARG A 72 -1.89 -17.81 3.24
CA ARG A 72 -1.96 -19.03 4.05
C ARG A 72 -0.63 -19.79 4.12
N ASP A 73 0.19 -19.70 3.08
CA ASP A 73 1.45 -20.43 2.97
C ASP A 73 2.65 -19.62 3.50
N CYS A 74 2.43 -18.36 3.91
CA CYS A 74 3.44 -17.53 4.60
C CYS A 74 3.51 -17.88 6.10
N ASP A 75 4.66 -17.66 6.71
CA ASP A 75 4.80 -17.62 8.18
C ASP A 75 4.14 -16.36 8.78
N ASP A 76 3.90 -16.38 10.08
CA ASP A 76 3.18 -15.29 10.77
C ASP A 76 3.87 -13.93 10.67
N GLN A 77 5.20 -13.89 10.75
CA GLN A 77 5.95 -12.65 10.66
C GLN A 77 5.82 -12.04 9.27
N ASN A 78 5.95 -12.88 8.22
CA ASN A 78 5.80 -12.47 6.84
C ASN A 78 4.37 -12.00 6.53
N ARG A 79 3.34 -12.68 7.07
CA ARG A 79 1.95 -12.22 6.99
C ARG A 79 1.77 -10.84 7.61
N VAL A 80 2.29 -10.62 8.82
CA VAL A 80 2.22 -9.33 9.50
C VAL A 80 2.90 -8.24 8.67
N TYR A 81 4.10 -8.48 8.14
CA TYR A 81 4.78 -7.49 7.30
C TYR A 81 4.04 -7.16 6.02
N ARG A 82 3.42 -8.16 5.37
CA ARG A 82 2.58 -7.93 4.19
C ARG A 82 1.35 -7.11 4.51
N LEU A 83 0.70 -7.38 5.65
CA LEU A 83 -0.43 -6.58 6.10
C LEU A 83 -0.02 -5.12 6.33
N ILE A 84 1.09 -4.89 7.03
CA ILE A 84 1.62 -3.55 7.28
C ILE A 84 1.92 -2.81 5.97
N HIS A 85 2.56 -3.48 5.01
CA HIS A 85 2.83 -2.90 3.70
C HIS A 85 1.55 -2.50 2.95
N ILE A 86 0.56 -3.40 2.89
CA ILE A 86 -0.73 -3.11 2.24
C ILE A 86 -1.41 -1.92 2.92
N VAL A 87 -1.44 -1.88 4.25
CA VAL A 87 -2.04 -0.76 5.00
C VAL A 87 -1.29 0.55 4.75
N ALA A 88 0.05 0.53 4.73
CA ALA A 88 0.86 1.70 4.44
C ALA A 88 0.61 2.23 3.02
N HIS A 89 0.47 1.33 2.05
CA HIS A 89 0.11 1.66 0.67
C HIS A 89 -1.25 2.38 0.61
N GLU A 90 -2.31 1.81 1.20
CA GLU A 90 -3.63 2.47 1.23
C GLU A 90 -3.64 3.78 2.00
N MET A 91 -2.84 3.88 3.07
CA MET A 91 -2.67 5.12 3.82
C MET A 91 -1.98 6.21 3.00
N ARG A 92 -1.09 5.86 2.06
CA ARG A 92 -0.54 6.85 1.13
C ARG A 92 -1.60 7.34 0.15
N HIS A 93 -2.51 6.49 -0.32
CA HIS A 93 -3.66 6.95 -1.11
C HIS A 93 -4.56 7.91 -0.34
N TYR A 94 -4.82 7.64 0.94
CA TYR A 94 -5.52 8.56 1.83
C TYR A 94 -4.79 9.91 1.94
N TYR A 95 -3.48 9.90 2.14
CA TYR A 95 -2.67 11.12 2.21
C TYR A 95 -2.74 11.94 0.91
N GLN A 96 -2.49 11.29 -0.23
CA GLN A 96 -2.57 11.91 -1.56
C GLN A 96 -3.93 12.59 -1.76
N PHE A 97 -5.03 11.91 -1.42
CA PHE A 97 -6.38 12.46 -1.50
C PHE A 97 -6.52 13.77 -0.69
N ARG A 98 -6.03 13.76 0.55
CA ARG A 98 -6.05 14.95 1.43
C ARG A 98 -5.22 16.10 0.86
N GLN A 99 -4.08 15.81 0.24
CA GLN A 99 -3.22 16.83 -0.39
C GLN A 99 -3.88 17.43 -1.64
N VAL A 100 -4.40 16.60 -2.56
CA VAL A 100 -4.98 17.10 -3.83
C VAL A 100 -6.27 17.89 -3.65
N THR A 101 -6.99 17.66 -2.53
CA THR A 101 -8.23 18.37 -2.17
C THR A 101 -8.03 19.55 -1.21
N ALA A 102 -6.84 19.69 -0.63
CA ALA A 102 -6.56 20.78 0.30
C ALA A 102 -6.49 22.14 -0.42
N LYS A 103 -7.04 23.18 0.23
CA LYS A 103 -6.84 24.58 -0.19
C LYS A 103 -5.37 25.02 -0.08
N LYS A 104 -4.65 24.46 0.90
CA LYS A 104 -3.22 24.68 1.16
C LYS A 104 -2.57 23.32 1.42
N PRO A 105 -2.10 22.63 0.38
CA PRO A 105 -1.36 21.37 0.52
C PRO A 105 -0.10 21.57 1.36
N ARG A 106 0.33 20.50 2.03
CA ARG A 106 1.63 20.41 2.74
C ARG A 106 2.73 19.86 1.84
N GLU A 107 2.35 19.09 0.83
CA GLU A 107 3.27 18.51 -0.15
C GLU A 107 3.68 19.55 -1.20
N ASN A 108 4.80 19.31 -1.90
CA ASN A 108 5.26 20.16 -2.98
C ASN A 108 4.21 20.32 -4.09
N ASP A 109 4.00 21.55 -4.58
CA ASP A 109 3.02 21.86 -5.62
C ASP A 109 3.21 21.01 -6.89
N SER A 110 4.45 20.77 -7.32
CA SER A 110 4.73 19.94 -8.51
C SER A 110 4.22 18.51 -8.34
N ILE A 111 4.49 17.88 -7.19
CA ILE A 111 4.01 16.53 -6.85
C ILE A 111 2.48 16.51 -6.77
N VAL A 112 1.88 17.53 -6.16
CA VAL A 112 0.42 17.62 -6.06
C VAL A 112 -0.23 17.78 -7.44
N GLN A 113 0.39 18.51 -8.37
CA GLN A 113 -0.09 18.62 -9.74
C GLN A 113 0.06 17.31 -10.52
N GLU A 114 1.16 16.57 -10.34
CA GLU A 114 1.32 15.22 -10.91
C GLU A 114 0.17 14.30 -10.45
N TRP A 115 -0.12 14.25 -9.14
CA TRP A 115 -1.25 13.46 -8.63
C TRP A 115 -2.63 13.92 -9.09
N LYS A 116 -2.80 15.22 -9.39
CA LYS A 116 -4.04 15.76 -9.95
C LYS A 116 -4.20 15.42 -11.42
N ALA A 117 -3.12 15.37 -12.18
CA ALA A 117 -3.14 15.00 -13.60
C ALA A 117 -3.60 13.54 -13.79
N ASP A 118 -3.25 12.66 -12.85
CA ASP A 118 -3.67 11.27 -12.81
C ASP A 118 -5.09 11.05 -12.23
N ARG A 119 -5.95 12.07 -12.20
CA ARG A 119 -7.34 11.99 -11.73
C ARG A 119 -8.28 11.08 -12.54
N VAL A 120 -7.77 10.22 -13.42
CA VAL A 120 -8.56 9.15 -14.03
C VAL A 120 -8.65 7.99 -13.04
N ILE A 121 -9.38 8.20 -11.93
CA ILE A 121 -9.91 7.11 -11.11
C ILE A 121 -10.96 6.40 -11.96
N ARG A 122 -10.53 5.51 -12.85
CA ARG A 122 -11.43 4.67 -13.64
C ARG A 122 -11.77 3.44 -12.80
N ASN A 123 -13.05 3.35 -12.45
CA ASN A 123 -13.76 2.17 -11.96
C ASN A 123 -13.73 0.96 -12.93
N ASN A 124 -12.74 0.84 -13.82
CA ASN A 124 -12.62 -0.29 -14.73
C ASN A 124 -11.35 -1.07 -14.39
N SER A 125 -11.57 -2.10 -13.58
CA SER A 125 -10.62 -3.10 -13.13
C SER A 125 -10.19 -4.07 -14.25
N GLU A 126 -9.86 -3.58 -15.44
CA GLU A 126 -9.37 -4.42 -16.54
C GLU A 126 -8.23 -3.76 -17.32
N HIS A 127 -7.04 -4.35 -17.17
CA HIS A 127 -5.88 -4.32 -18.07
C HIS A 127 -4.80 -3.23 -17.86
N ASN A 128 -3.62 -3.69 -17.41
CA ASN A 128 -2.24 -3.21 -17.66
C ASN A 128 -1.86 -1.72 -17.43
N ALA A 129 -2.79 -0.83 -17.13
CA ALA A 129 -2.54 0.58 -16.81
C ALA A 129 -2.45 0.87 -15.30
N TYR A 130 -2.89 -0.08 -14.46
CA TYR A 130 -2.93 0.05 -12.99
C TYR A 130 -1.54 0.35 -12.38
N PHE A 131 -0.49 -0.24 -12.96
CA PHE A 131 0.90 -0.05 -12.57
C PHE A 131 1.60 1.08 -13.37
N GLY A 132 0.84 2.01 -13.94
CA GLY A 132 1.37 3.17 -14.69
C GLY A 132 1.09 4.51 -14.03
N ASP A 133 0.13 4.55 -13.12
CA ASP A 133 -0.36 5.76 -12.44
C ASP A 133 0.68 6.24 -11.41
N VAL A 134 1.02 7.54 -11.43
CA VAL A 134 1.98 8.16 -10.50
C VAL A 134 1.52 7.98 -9.06
N ARG A 135 0.20 7.96 -8.80
CA ARG A 135 -0.34 7.76 -7.45
C ARG A 135 -0.10 6.34 -6.93
N GLU A 136 -0.29 5.33 -7.76
CA GLU A 136 -0.02 3.92 -7.43
C GLU A 136 1.48 3.67 -7.26
N LEU A 137 2.31 4.28 -8.11
CA LEU A 137 3.77 4.26 -7.99
C LEU A 137 4.24 4.89 -6.68
N ASP A 138 3.74 6.07 -6.35
CA ASP A 138 4.06 6.78 -5.11
C ASP A 138 3.56 6.02 -3.86
N ALA A 139 2.37 5.42 -3.92
CA ALA A 139 1.82 4.61 -2.84
C ALA A 139 2.65 3.35 -2.56
N ASN A 140 3.03 2.61 -3.61
CA ASN A 140 3.94 1.49 -3.48
C ASN A 140 5.32 1.93 -2.97
N ALA A 141 5.90 2.99 -3.55
CA ALA A 141 7.19 3.52 -3.10
C ALA A 141 7.19 3.88 -1.61
N PHE A 142 6.14 4.56 -1.14
CA PHE A 142 5.96 4.88 0.27
C PHE A 142 5.88 3.61 1.13
N ALA A 143 5.09 2.61 0.72
CA ALA A 143 4.93 1.37 1.49
C ALA A 143 6.25 0.60 1.65
N TYR A 144 7.08 0.55 0.61
CA TYR A 144 8.41 -0.06 0.72
C TYR A 144 9.35 0.73 1.61
N MET A 145 9.39 2.05 1.47
CA MET A 145 10.21 2.90 2.33
C MET A 145 9.76 2.79 3.80
N TYR A 146 8.46 2.77 4.05
CA TYR A 146 7.89 2.55 5.37
C TYR A 146 8.38 1.23 5.99
N MET A 147 8.34 0.13 5.22
CA MET A 147 8.82 -1.17 5.68
C MET A 147 10.33 -1.18 5.95
N ALA A 148 11.11 -0.52 5.10
CA ALA A 148 12.56 -0.40 5.27
C ALA A 148 12.91 0.41 6.53
N ASP A 149 12.29 1.57 6.72
CA ASP A 149 12.59 2.50 7.82
C ASP A 149 12.13 1.95 9.17
N ARG A 150 10.97 1.28 9.23
CA ARG A 150 10.39 0.79 10.49
C ARG A 150 10.89 -0.58 10.92
N PHE A 151 11.23 -1.44 9.95
CA PHE A 151 11.52 -2.85 10.23
C PHE A 151 12.86 -3.33 9.67
N GLY A 152 13.57 -2.52 8.88
CA GLY A 152 14.79 -2.95 8.20
C GLY A 152 14.54 -4.04 7.15
N VAL A 153 13.30 -4.16 6.64
CA VAL A 153 12.88 -5.22 5.72
C VAL A 153 12.49 -4.62 4.38
N LEU A 154 13.06 -5.17 3.31
CA LEU A 154 12.58 -4.98 1.95
C LEU A 154 11.71 -6.19 1.58
N LEU A 155 10.40 -5.98 1.48
CA LEU A 155 9.50 -7.03 1.04
C LEU A 155 9.75 -7.33 -0.44
N ASN A 156 10.03 -8.58 -0.79
CA ASN A 156 10.24 -8.95 -2.18
C ASN A 156 8.92 -9.38 -2.84
N GLY A 157 8.65 -8.82 -4.03
CA GLY A 157 7.78 -9.42 -5.04
C GLY A 157 6.30 -9.53 -4.69
N PHE A 158 5.60 -8.42 -4.52
CA PHE A 158 4.13 -8.43 -4.42
C PHE A 158 3.45 -8.55 -5.79
N GLY A 159 3.59 -9.68 -6.51
CA GLY A 159 2.96 -9.84 -7.83
C GLY A 159 3.31 -8.74 -8.85
N ILE A 160 4.39 -7.97 -8.57
CA ILE A 160 4.74 -6.78 -9.30
C ILE A 160 5.45 -7.20 -10.59
N PRO A 161 4.89 -6.85 -11.77
CA PRO A 161 5.55 -7.08 -13.05
C PRO A 161 6.95 -6.46 -13.11
N ASN A 162 7.91 -7.12 -13.76
CA ASN A 162 9.32 -6.68 -13.79
C ASN A 162 9.50 -5.24 -14.31
N ASN A 163 8.72 -4.84 -15.31
CA ASN A 163 8.71 -3.47 -15.85
C ASN A 163 8.30 -2.43 -14.81
N TYR A 164 7.40 -2.76 -13.87
CA TYR A 164 7.02 -1.87 -12.77
C TYR A 164 8.13 -1.75 -11.72
N ARG A 165 8.84 -2.84 -11.42
CA ARG A 165 9.98 -2.81 -10.47
C ARG A 165 11.06 -1.83 -10.92
N VAL A 166 11.38 -1.82 -12.22
CA VAL A 166 12.36 -0.89 -12.81
C VAL A 166 11.88 0.56 -12.67
N ARG A 167 10.62 0.84 -13.00
CA ARG A 167 10.04 2.19 -12.84
C ARG A 167 10.05 2.65 -11.38
N MET A 168 9.66 1.79 -10.45
CA MET A 168 9.67 2.06 -9.01
C MET A 168 11.07 2.36 -8.47
N ASN A 169 12.07 1.53 -8.80
CA ASN A 169 13.45 1.76 -8.36
C ASN A 169 13.97 3.12 -8.88
N ASN A 170 13.66 3.47 -10.13
CA ASN A 170 14.03 4.77 -10.70
C ASN A 170 13.31 5.93 -10.01
N TYR A 171 12.03 5.79 -9.71
CA TYR A 171 11.22 6.81 -9.03
C TYR A 171 11.70 7.04 -7.59
N VAL A 172 11.96 5.98 -6.82
CA VAL A 172 12.48 6.07 -5.45
C VAL A 172 13.87 6.71 -5.42
N LYS A 173 14.76 6.30 -6.33
CA LYS A 173 16.09 6.92 -6.46
C LYS A 173 15.98 8.42 -6.78
N LYS A 174 15.04 8.80 -7.66
CA LYS A 174 14.81 10.21 -8.04
C LYS A 174 14.29 11.05 -6.87
N LEU A 175 13.30 10.55 -6.11
CA LEU A 175 12.66 11.33 -5.05
C LEU A 175 13.45 11.35 -3.75
N TYR A 176 14.06 10.23 -3.37
CA TYR A 176 14.63 10.03 -2.03
C TYR A 176 16.15 9.89 -2.04
N GLY A 177 16.79 9.92 -3.21
CA GLY A 177 18.26 9.90 -3.34
C GLY A 177 18.91 8.59 -2.87
N THR A 178 18.14 7.52 -2.72
CA THR A 178 18.66 6.26 -2.15
C THR A 178 19.48 5.48 -3.18
N SER A 179 20.63 4.94 -2.75
CA SER A 179 21.45 4.01 -3.54
C SER A 179 20.97 2.55 -3.44
N HIS A 180 19.96 2.29 -2.59
CA HIS A 180 19.48 0.96 -2.27
C HIS A 180 18.32 0.60 -3.20
N PHE A 181 18.47 -0.51 -3.94
CA PHE A 181 17.37 -1.03 -4.75
C PHE A 181 16.27 -1.54 -3.82
N VAL A 182 15.04 -1.04 -4.00
CA VAL A 182 13.85 -1.50 -3.28
C VAL A 182 13.59 -2.99 -3.55
N PHE A 183 13.99 -3.46 -4.74
CA PHE A 183 13.97 -4.86 -5.13
C PHE A 183 15.40 -5.36 -5.37
N GLY A 184 15.97 -6.12 -4.43
CA GLY A 184 17.32 -6.66 -4.53
C GLY A 184 17.42 -7.90 -5.45
N SER A 185 18.53 -8.02 -6.18
CA SER A 185 18.83 -9.13 -7.11
C SER A 185 18.97 -10.51 -6.45
N LYS A 186 19.14 -10.57 -5.12
CA LYS A 186 19.49 -11.77 -4.35
C LYS A 186 18.43 -12.89 -4.39
N TYR A 187 17.19 -12.62 -4.80
CA TYR A 187 16.08 -13.58 -4.72
C TYR A 187 15.27 -13.74 -6.02
N ALA A 188 15.82 -13.33 -7.17
CA ALA A 188 15.21 -13.57 -8.49
C ALA A 188 14.99 -15.07 -8.79
N LYS A 189 15.74 -15.96 -8.13
CA LYS A 189 15.74 -17.42 -8.34
C LYS A 189 14.56 -18.15 -7.71
N CYS A 190 13.74 -17.51 -6.88
CA CYS A 190 12.58 -18.15 -6.25
C CYS A 190 11.33 -18.16 -7.14
N PHE A 191 11.43 -17.65 -8.38
CA PHE A 191 10.31 -17.48 -9.31
C PHE A 191 10.70 -17.80 -10.76
N SER A 192 11.73 -18.63 -10.96
CA SER A 192 11.94 -19.40 -12.19
C SER A 192 11.15 -20.70 -12.13
#